data_AF-A0A7V0XWF3-F1
#
_entry.id   AF-A0A7V0XWF3-F1
#
_cell.length_a   1.000
_cell.length_b   1.000
_cell.length_c   1.000
_cell.angle_alpha   90.00
_cell.angle_beta   90.00
_cell.angle_gamma   90.00
#
_symmetry.space_group_name_H-M   'P 1'
#
loop_
_entity.id
_entity.type
_entity.pdbx_description
1 polymer ?
#
loop_
_entity_poly.entity_id
_entity_poly.type
_entity_poly.pdbx_seq_one_letter_code
_entity_poly.pdbx_strand_id
1 'polypeptide(L)'
;GIPTTQGFLCFHPGYKGKPLVFVGTVGLLPRRTEAGRLSHEKAARPGDLVVMVGGRVGLDGIHGATFSSEALTGGSPATAVQIGDPITQKKFTDAIVKEARQRNLYSSITDNGAGGISCSVAEMARECGGCRVDLEKVPVKYPGMAPWEIWISESQERMTLAVPPEKWPELETLLRLRGVEATVIGEFTASGRCKVTFAGEMVMDMDLDFLHNGLPRKQLHTRAWPRALAPAILPQALPLPELFIAMFGRLNLASHAYVTTQYDFEVQGGTVLKPLLGKNQIDAFTTVVQPLPHSEKGVALSQSLYPAVSDLDTYAAAVMAIDTAVRNLLAVGTPLGQIALLDNFCWCSSDEPERLWQLKECARACYETAVVYGTPFISGKDSMYNDFRGFTEAGQAVSISVPPTILISSIGVLPDVARLRTFALVRPGDRLYLLGRSGKALGGSEYLALLRERGLVAKETSGLVPEFDPATALPLYEKLQAWLEAGRLRSLYPLAQGGLALAVGKGALAEGLGLALEIPLAERPDLFLFNEYPGRFLVSLAPELSAALENDLADCGCLALGEVLAENRISIRQGGELCFVTEIEALLTAYRSTFAGF
;
A
#
# COMPACT_ATOMS: atom_id res chain seq x y z
N GLY A 1 18.20 -1.90 -8.02
CA GLY A 1 17.99 -1.76 -9.48
C GLY A 1 16.52 -1.75 -9.91
N ILE A 2 15.61 -1.66 -8.95
CA ILE A 2 14.19 -1.33 -9.11
C ILE A 2 14.00 -0.07 -8.27
N PRO A 3 13.39 1.01 -8.79
CA PRO A 3 13.23 2.25 -8.02
C PRO A 3 12.18 2.07 -6.93
N THR A 4 12.44 2.61 -5.74
CA THR A 4 11.44 2.74 -4.66
C THR A 4 10.71 4.07 -4.85
N THR A 5 9.75 4.09 -5.78
CA THR A 5 9.08 5.35 -6.16
C THR A 5 8.04 5.81 -5.16
N GLN A 6 7.51 4.93 -4.30
CA GLN A 6 6.49 5.28 -3.31
C GLN A 6 6.76 4.62 -1.96
N GLY A 7 6.50 5.35 -0.89
CA GLY A 7 6.58 4.89 0.49
C GLY A 7 5.66 5.70 1.39
N PHE A 8 5.46 5.25 2.61
CA PHE A 8 4.72 5.96 3.64
C PHE A 8 5.15 5.46 5.02
N LEU A 9 4.93 6.28 6.05
CA LEU A 9 5.02 5.87 7.45
C LEU A 9 3.69 6.13 8.14
N CYS A 10 3.28 5.21 9.00
CA CYS A 10 2.15 5.40 9.88
C CYS A 10 2.51 4.95 11.30
N PHE A 11 2.24 5.82 12.25
CA PHE A 11 2.53 5.65 13.66
C PHE A 11 1.23 5.44 14.41
N HIS A 12 1.18 4.33 15.14
CA HIS A 12 0.10 4.02 16.07
C HIS A 12 0.70 3.34 17.32
N PRO A 13 0.25 3.67 18.55
CA PRO A 13 0.76 3.02 19.75
C PRO A 13 0.65 1.49 19.74
N GLY A 14 -0.37 0.94 19.06
CA GLY A 14 -0.56 -0.51 18.93
C GLY A 14 0.49 -1.23 18.05
N TYR A 15 1.25 -0.51 17.22
CA TYR A 15 2.34 -1.10 16.43
C TYR A 15 3.63 -1.30 17.22
N LYS A 16 3.72 -0.84 18.48
CA LYS A 16 4.92 -0.96 19.31
C LYS A 16 5.35 -2.41 19.57
N GLY A 17 4.37 -3.33 19.69
CA GLY A 17 4.66 -4.74 19.94
C GLY A 17 5.08 -5.51 18.69
N LYS A 18 4.47 -5.17 17.54
CA LYS A 18 4.77 -5.76 16.23
C LYS A 18 4.56 -4.70 15.14
N PRO A 19 5.62 -4.13 14.55
CA PRO A 19 5.48 -3.20 13.44
C PRO A 19 4.97 -3.92 12.19
N LEU A 20 4.22 -3.21 11.36
CA LEU A 20 3.74 -3.72 10.07
C LEU A 20 4.65 -3.19 8.96
N VAL A 21 5.17 -4.10 8.14
CA VAL A 21 6.05 -3.76 7.02
C VAL A 21 5.40 -4.26 5.73
N PHE A 22 5.07 -3.31 4.86
CA PHE A 22 4.45 -3.59 3.56
C PHE A 22 5.46 -3.34 2.45
N VAL A 23 5.59 -4.29 1.54
CA VAL A 23 6.46 -4.17 0.37
C VAL A 23 5.68 -4.62 -0.86
N GLY A 24 5.57 -3.73 -1.84
CA GLY A 24 4.92 -3.99 -3.12
C GLY A 24 5.90 -3.87 -4.28
N THR A 25 5.60 -4.53 -5.39
CA THR A 25 6.35 -4.35 -6.64
C THR A 25 5.39 -4.26 -7.82
N VAL A 26 5.79 -3.49 -8.82
CA VAL A 26 5.06 -3.37 -10.08
C VAL A 26 5.96 -3.85 -11.20
N GLY A 27 5.48 -4.83 -11.96
CA GLY A 27 6.17 -5.39 -13.10
C GLY A 27 5.39 -5.20 -14.39
N LEU A 28 6.09 -4.99 -15.50
CA LEU A 28 5.50 -5.04 -16.82
C LEU A 28 5.61 -6.45 -17.42
N LEU A 29 4.48 -6.94 -17.94
CA LEU A 29 4.40 -8.20 -18.68
C LEU A 29 3.90 -7.89 -20.10
N PRO A 30 4.66 -8.21 -21.17
CA PRO A 30 4.15 -8.09 -22.53
C PRO A 30 2.96 -9.04 -22.71
N ARG A 31 1.95 -8.64 -23.49
CA ARG A 31 0.76 -9.50 -23.70
C ARG A 31 1.11 -10.84 -24.36
N ARG A 32 2.07 -10.83 -25.27
CA ARG A 32 2.62 -12.02 -25.94
C ARG A 32 4.14 -12.06 -25.80
N THR A 33 4.68 -13.27 -25.76
CA THR A 33 6.11 -13.52 -25.93
C THR A 33 6.49 -13.36 -27.40
N GLU A 34 7.78 -13.20 -27.70
CA GLU A 34 8.28 -13.17 -29.08
C GLU A 34 7.94 -14.45 -29.85
N ALA A 35 7.89 -15.58 -29.15
CA ALA A 35 7.42 -16.87 -29.68
C ALA A 35 5.88 -17.01 -29.73
N GLY A 36 5.12 -15.92 -29.58
CA GLY A 36 3.68 -15.85 -29.86
C GLY A 36 2.72 -16.31 -28.75
N ARG A 37 3.22 -16.89 -27.66
CA ARG A 37 2.42 -17.36 -26.50
C ARG A 37 1.90 -16.16 -25.70
N LEU A 38 0.70 -16.24 -25.14
CA LEU A 38 0.24 -15.22 -24.19
C LEU A 38 1.05 -15.32 -22.90
N SER A 39 1.65 -14.22 -22.44
CA SER A 39 2.62 -14.30 -21.33
C SER A 39 2.00 -14.65 -19.98
N HIS A 40 0.67 -14.53 -19.83
CA HIS A 40 -0.05 -14.91 -18.62
C HIS A 40 -0.41 -16.40 -18.58
N GLU A 41 -0.34 -17.10 -19.72
CA GLU A 41 -0.59 -18.54 -19.78
C GLU A 41 0.65 -19.28 -19.31
N LYS A 42 0.54 -19.95 -18.16
CA LYS A 42 1.57 -20.85 -17.63
C LYS A 42 0.92 -22.16 -17.18
N ALA A 43 1.58 -23.28 -17.44
CA ALA A 43 1.16 -24.60 -16.98
C ALA A 43 2.31 -25.61 -17.11
N ALA A 44 2.70 -26.21 -16.00
CA ALA A 44 3.57 -27.37 -15.96
C ALA A 44 2.88 -28.55 -16.64
N ARG A 45 3.64 -29.38 -17.34
CA ARG A 45 3.14 -30.54 -18.08
C ARG A 45 3.79 -31.82 -17.55
N PRO A 46 3.11 -32.97 -17.63
CA PRO A 46 3.76 -34.25 -17.38
C PRO A 46 4.99 -34.41 -18.29
N GLY A 47 6.13 -34.78 -17.71
CA GLY A 47 7.42 -34.88 -18.38
C GLY A 47 8.27 -33.61 -18.35
N ASP A 48 7.72 -32.46 -17.96
CA ASP A 48 8.53 -31.26 -17.73
C ASP A 48 9.50 -31.51 -16.55
N LEU A 49 10.72 -31.05 -16.70
CA LEU A 49 11.72 -31.09 -15.62
C LEU A 49 11.35 -30.09 -14.53
N VAL A 50 11.52 -30.48 -13.27
CA VAL A 50 11.49 -29.57 -12.12
C VAL A 50 12.89 -28.97 -11.98
N VAL A 51 13.02 -27.68 -12.27
CA VAL A 51 14.29 -26.96 -12.22
C VAL A 51 14.27 -25.92 -11.12
N MET A 52 15.20 -26.01 -10.18
CA MET A 52 15.48 -24.98 -9.20
C MET A 52 16.50 -24.00 -9.76
N VAL A 53 16.24 -22.70 -9.65
CA VAL A 53 17.14 -21.63 -10.12
C VAL A 53 17.41 -20.65 -8.98
N GLY A 54 18.67 -20.21 -8.85
CA GLY A 54 19.08 -19.16 -7.93
C GLY A 54 19.91 -19.67 -6.75
N GLY A 55 19.64 -19.17 -5.54
CA GLY A 55 20.44 -19.41 -4.34
C GLY A 55 20.41 -20.86 -3.85
N ARG A 56 21.49 -21.30 -3.18
CA ARG A 56 21.57 -22.64 -2.56
C ARG A 56 20.73 -22.73 -1.30
N VAL A 57 20.24 -23.94 -1.00
CA VAL A 57 19.40 -24.23 0.17
C VAL A 57 20.24 -24.28 1.45
N GLY A 58 19.85 -23.50 2.45
CA GLY A 58 20.44 -23.49 3.79
C GLY A 58 19.39 -23.70 4.88
N LEU A 59 19.79 -23.53 6.13
CA LEU A 59 18.91 -23.63 7.31
C LEU A 59 18.13 -22.33 7.56
N ASP A 60 18.04 -21.44 6.56
CA ASP A 60 17.43 -20.12 6.70
C ASP A 60 15.90 -20.23 6.74
N GLY A 61 15.26 -19.57 7.71
CA GLY A 61 13.80 -19.42 7.75
C GLY A 61 13.02 -20.73 7.91
N ILE A 62 13.64 -21.82 8.36
CA ILE A 62 12.91 -23.04 8.74
C ILE A 62 11.95 -22.69 9.89
N HIS A 63 10.65 -22.92 9.67
CA HIS A 63 9.53 -22.45 10.52
C HIS A 63 9.22 -20.94 10.47
N GLY A 64 9.72 -20.19 9.49
CA GLY A 64 9.41 -18.77 9.30
C GLY A 64 7.92 -18.49 9.12
N ALA A 65 7.24 -19.27 8.28
CA ALA A 65 5.79 -19.18 8.11
C ALA A 65 5.01 -19.49 9.40
N THR A 66 5.40 -20.53 10.15
CA THR A 66 4.79 -20.88 11.45
C THR A 66 4.99 -19.75 12.46
N PHE A 67 6.19 -19.19 12.51
CA PHE A 67 6.52 -18.05 13.36
C PHE A 67 5.68 -16.81 13.04
N SER A 68 5.48 -16.50 11.76
CA SER A 68 4.64 -15.36 11.35
C SER A 68 3.15 -15.53 11.69
N SER A 69 2.71 -16.77 11.91
CA SER A 69 1.33 -17.17 12.22
C SER A 69 1.06 -17.29 13.73
N GLU A 70 2.05 -17.01 14.58
CA GLU A 70 1.93 -17.02 16.04
C GLU A 70 2.20 -15.63 16.64
N ALA A 71 1.75 -15.43 17.88
CA ALA A 71 2.05 -14.21 18.63
C ALA A 71 3.55 -14.13 19.00
N LEU A 72 4.12 -12.94 18.93
CA LEU A 72 5.53 -12.72 19.27
C LEU A 72 5.78 -12.85 20.78
N THR A 73 6.85 -13.57 21.15
CA THR A 73 7.30 -13.74 22.54
C THR A 73 8.82 -13.48 22.67
N GLY A 74 9.31 -13.28 23.90
CA GLY A 74 10.73 -13.00 24.17
C GLY A 74 11.71 -14.13 23.81
N GLY A 75 11.22 -15.35 23.53
CA GLY A 75 12.03 -16.52 23.13
C GLY A 75 12.05 -16.78 21.61
N SER A 76 11.59 -15.82 20.80
CA SER A 76 11.49 -15.94 19.35
C SER A 76 12.86 -16.26 18.71
N PRO A 77 12.99 -17.31 17.85
CA PRO A 77 14.29 -17.75 17.34
C PRO A 77 14.97 -16.74 16.41
N ALA A 78 16.29 -16.56 16.57
CA ALA A 78 17.12 -15.76 15.65
C ALA A 78 17.28 -16.39 14.25
N THR A 79 16.96 -17.67 14.08
CA THR A 79 17.00 -18.39 12.80
C THR A 79 15.93 -17.95 11.80
N ALA A 80 14.96 -17.12 12.24
CA ALA A 80 13.97 -16.47 11.37
C ALA A 80 14.56 -15.30 10.56
N VAL A 81 15.81 -14.88 10.84
CA VAL A 81 16.47 -13.78 10.13
C VAL A 81 16.87 -14.24 8.73
N GLN A 82 16.20 -13.69 7.71
CA GLN A 82 16.51 -13.91 6.31
C GLN A 82 17.61 -12.94 5.85
N ILE A 83 18.64 -13.46 5.16
CA ILE A 83 19.67 -12.65 4.51
C ILE A 83 19.45 -12.76 3.00
N GLY A 84 19.11 -11.65 2.36
CA GLY A 84 18.93 -11.60 0.91
C GLY A 84 20.22 -11.34 0.14
N ASP A 85 20.30 -11.87 -1.07
CA ASP A 85 21.31 -11.59 -2.10
C ASP A 85 20.68 -10.91 -3.34
N PRO A 86 20.46 -9.59 -3.30
CA PRO A 86 19.79 -8.87 -4.39
C PRO A 86 20.54 -8.93 -5.73
N ILE A 87 21.85 -9.22 -5.73
CA ILE A 87 22.64 -9.34 -6.96
C ILE A 87 22.29 -10.65 -7.67
N THR A 88 22.18 -11.75 -6.94
CA THR A 88 21.70 -13.03 -7.48
C THR A 88 20.28 -12.90 -8.02
N GLN A 89 19.38 -12.26 -7.27
CA GLN A 89 18.01 -12.00 -7.74
C GLN A 89 17.98 -11.20 -9.03
N LYS A 90 18.82 -10.17 -9.15
CA LYS A 90 18.90 -9.35 -10.36
C LYS A 90 19.36 -10.16 -11.58
N LYS A 91 20.38 -11.00 -11.43
CA LYS A 91 20.92 -11.84 -12.52
C LYS A 91 19.86 -12.78 -13.09
N PHE A 92 19.18 -13.55 -12.24
CA PHE A 92 18.16 -14.48 -12.74
C PHE A 92 16.90 -13.77 -13.22
N THR A 93 16.52 -12.63 -12.63
CA THR A 93 15.37 -11.86 -13.11
C THR A 93 15.58 -11.41 -14.55
N ASP A 94 16.76 -10.87 -14.87
CA ASP A 94 17.07 -10.48 -16.24
C ASP A 94 17.09 -11.70 -17.19
N ALA A 95 17.73 -12.80 -16.80
CA ALA A 95 17.78 -14.02 -17.61
C ALA A 95 16.39 -14.65 -17.87
N ILE A 96 15.57 -14.78 -16.82
CA ILE A 96 14.28 -15.46 -16.88
C ILE A 96 13.24 -14.58 -17.57
N VAL A 97 13.09 -13.34 -17.12
CA VAL A 97 11.99 -12.46 -17.52
C VAL A 97 12.25 -11.85 -18.89
N LYS A 98 13.49 -11.45 -19.19
CA LYS A 98 13.80 -10.74 -20.45
C LYS A 98 14.18 -11.69 -21.59
N GLU A 99 14.76 -12.85 -21.30
CA GLU A 99 15.29 -13.74 -22.33
C GLU A 99 14.56 -15.09 -22.40
N ALA A 100 14.59 -15.88 -21.32
CA ALA A 100 14.03 -17.23 -21.33
C ALA A 100 12.52 -17.24 -21.61
N ARG A 101 11.78 -16.28 -21.03
CA ARG A 101 10.34 -16.12 -21.28
C ARG A 101 10.05 -15.86 -22.76
N GLN A 102 10.82 -14.97 -23.39
CA GLN A 102 10.54 -14.54 -24.78
C GLN A 102 10.68 -15.69 -25.77
N ARG A 103 11.63 -16.60 -25.50
CA ARG A 103 11.90 -17.80 -26.29
C ARG A 103 11.06 -19.01 -25.87
N ASN A 104 10.16 -18.85 -24.90
CA ASN A 104 9.36 -19.94 -24.31
C ASN A 104 10.22 -21.13 -23.82
N LEU A 105 11.30 -20.87 -23.08
CA LEU A 105 12.19 -21.94 -22.57
C LEU A 105 11.67 -22.69 -21.34
N TYR A 106 10.56 -22.23 -20.77
CA TYR A 106 9.88 -22.88 -19.65
C TYR A 106 8.36 -22.74 -19.83
N SER A 107 7.62 -23.71 -19.30
CA SER A 107 6.17 -23.82 -19.40
C SER A 107 5.46 -23.15 -18.22
N SER A 108 6.06 -23.22 -17.02
CA SER A 108 5.56 -22.58 -15.80
C SER A 108 6.68 -22.18 -14.86
N ILE A 109 6.37 -21.28 -13.93
CA ILE A 109 7.30 -20.71 -12.95
C ILE A 109 6.55 -20.26 -11.70
N THR A 110 7.18 -20.43 -10.54
CA THR A 110 6.75 -19.86 -9.26
C THR A 110 7.95 -19.55 -8.36
N ASP A 111 7.79 -18.64 -7.41
CA ASP A 111 8.82 -18.30 -6.43
C ASP A 111 8.92 -19.32 -5.29
N ASN A 112 10.07 -19.37 -4.63
CA ASN A 112 10.30 -20.19 -3.45
C ASN A 112 10.25 -19.30 -2.19
N GLY A 113 9.04 -19.07 -1.68
CA GLY A 113 8.79 -18.33 -0.44
C GLY A 113 8.58 -19.23 0.78
N ALA A 114 7.46 -19.02 1.49
CA ALA A 114 7.06 -19.82 2.64
C ALA A 114 6.94 -21.31 2.30
N GLY A 115 7.51 -22.18 3.13
CA GLY A 115 7.58 -23.63 2.87
C GLY A 115 8.52 -24.04 1.72
N GLY A 116 9.20 -23.10 1.06
CA GLY A 116 10.33 -23.38 0.18
C GLY A 116 10.00 -24.19 -1.08
N ILE A 117 10.81 -25.21 -1.34
CA ILE A 117 10.65 -26.08 -2.52
C ILE A 117 9.36 -26.90 -2.38
N SER A 118 9.03 -27.33 -1.16
CA SER A 118 7.84 -28.14 -0.90
C SER A 118 6.55 -27.49 -1.41
N CYS A 119 6.32 -26.22 -1.09
CA CYS A 119 5.15 -25.49 -1.56
C CYS A 119 5.23 -25.24 -3.07
N SER A 120 6.33 -24.66 -3.55
CA SER A 120 6.46 -24.29 -4.97
C SER A 120 6.24 -25.46 -5.94
N VAL A 121 6.84 -26.63 -5.67
CA VAL A 121 6.72 -27.81 -6.53
C VAL A 121 5.34 -28.43 -6.38
N ALA A 122 4.82 -28.55 -5.15
CA ALA A 122 3.50 -29.14 -4.93
C ALA A 122 2.37 -28.29 -5.53
N GLU A 123 2.48 -26.97 -5.49
CA GLU A 123 1.54 -26.04 -6.12
C GLU A 123 1.59 -26.18 -7.64
N MET A 124 2.78 -26.16 -8.25
CA MET A 124 2.94 -26.37 -9.69
C MET A 124 2.51 -27.78 -10.12
N ALA A 125 2.65 -28.79 -9.25
CA ALA A 125 2.19 -30.15 -9.52
C ALA A 125 0.66 -30.24 -9.70
N ARG A 126 -0.13 -29.27 -9.21
CA ARG A 126 -1.58 -29.19 -9.49
C ARG A 126 -1.88 -28.93 -10.96
N GLU A 127 -0.95 -28.31 -11.69
CA GLU A 127 -1.11 -27.98 -13.11
C GLU A 127 -1.04 -29.22 -14.01
N CYS A 128 -0.32 -30.27 -13.58
CA CYS A 128 -0.06 -31.49 -14.35
C CYS A 128 -0.53 -32.80 -13.69
N GLY A 129 -0.82 -32.78 -12.39
CA GLY A 129 -1.31 -33.92 -11.63
C GLY A 129 -0.24 -34.76 -10.94
N GLY A 130 0.95 -34.24 -10.62
CA GLY A 130 1.96 -35.00 -9.87
C GLY A 130 3.38 -34.45 -9.99
N CYS A 131 4.28 -34.95 -9.14
CA CYS A 131 5.71 -34.65 -9.23
C CYS A 131 6.56 -35.74 -8.57
N ARG A 132 7.79 -35.87 -9.06
CA ARG A 132 8.86 -36.65 -8.42
C ARG A 132 10.07 -35.74 -8.23
N VAL A 133 10.54 -35.59 -7.00
CA VAL A 133 11.72 -34.80 -6.65
C VAL A 133 12.76 -35.68 -5.99
N ASP A 134 14.03 -35.45 -6.33
CA ASP A 134 15.19 -36.06 -5.71
C ASP A 134 16.00 -34.99 -4.98
N LEU A 135 15.93 -35.02 -3.65
CA LEU A 135 16.56 -34.02 -2.78
C LEU A 135 18.08 -34.09 -2.81
N GLU A 136 18.69 -35.21 -3.24
CA GLU A 136 20.15 -35.31 -3.37
C GLU A 136 20.69 -34.38 -4.47
N LYS A 137 19.84 -34.02 -5.45
CA LYS A 137 20.19 -33.08 -6.52
C LYS A 137 20.08 -31.62 -6.11
N VAL A 138 19.46 -31.32 -4.97
CA VAL A 138 19.23 -29.94 -4.55
C VAL A 138 20.55 -29.31 -4.10
N PRO A 139 20.96 -28.15 -4.67
CA PRO A 139 22.18 -27.47 -4.24
C PRO A 139 22.04 -26.97 -2.80
N VAL A 140 22.88 -27.47 -1.89
CA VAL A 140 22.89 -27.08 -0.46
C VAL A 140 24.09 -26.21 -0.10
N LYS A 141 23.92 -25.32 0.90
CA LYS A 141 25.00 -24.50 1.49
C LYS A 141 25.90 -25.33 2.41
N TYR A 142 25.32 -26.28 3.13
CA TYR A 142 25.99 -27.09 4.14
C TYR A 142 25.81 -28.58 3.83
N PRO A 143 26.87 -29.39 3.88
CA PRO A 143 26.73 -30.84 3.79
C PRO A 143 25.99 -31.38 5.02
N GLY A 144 25.21 -32.44 4.86
CA GLY A 144 24.58 -33.15 5.97
C GLY A 144 23.22 -32.59 6.44
N MET A 145 22.62 -31.64 5.69
CA MET A 145 21.24 -31.22 5.94
C MET A 145 20.28 -32.40 5.86
N ALA A 146 19.34 -32.47 6.78
CA ALA A 146 18.31 -33.51 6.78
C ALA A 146 17.34 -33.32 5.59
N PRO A 147 16.74 -34.39 5.06
CA PRO A 147 15.87 -34.30 3.88
C PRO A 147 14.71 -33.30 4.06
N TRP A 148 14.10 -33.28 5.24
CA TRP A 148 13.00 -32.37 5.54
C TRP A 148 13.46 -30.90 5.57
N GLU A 149 14.67 -30.61 6.08
CA GLU A 149 15.25 -29.27 6.10
C GLU A 149 15.46 -28.74 4.67
N ILE A 150 15.98 -29.59 3.78
CA ILE A 150 16.16 -29.25 2.36
C ILE A 150 14.81 -28.95 1.71
N TRP A 151 13.80 -29.77 1.99
CA TRP A 151 12.49 -29.67 1.36
C TRP A 151 11.71 -28.41 1.75
N ILE A 152 11.74 -28.03 3.03
CA ILE A 152 10.92 -26.93 3.57
C ILE A 152 11.68 -25.62 3.79
N SER A 153 13.00 -25.59 3.57
CA SER A 153 13.84 -24.40 3.78
C SER A 153 13.32 -23.17 3.01
N GLU A 154 13.33 -22.02 3.68
CA GLU A 154 12.89 -20.71 3.16
C GLU A 154 14.09 -19.82 2.80
N SER A 155 15.23 -20.40 2.41
CA SER A 155 16.35 -19.67 1.84
C SER A 155 15.91 -18.77 0.66
N GLN A 156 16.50 -17.58 0.57
CA GLN A 156 16.05 -16.54 -0.34
C GLN A 156 16.57 -16.73 -1.78
N GLU A 157 16.08 -15.89 -2.70
CA GLU A 157 16.51 -15.80 -4.11
C GLU A 157 16.41 -17.10 -4.91
N ARG A 158 15.29 -17.81 -4.79
CA ARG A 158 15.04 -19.07 -5.50
C ARG A 158 13.73 -19.03 -6.27
N MET A 159 13.73 -19.67 -7.45
CA MET A 159 12.55 -19.89 -8.28
C MET A 159 12.50 -21.36 -8.72
N THR A 160 11.29 -21.89 -8.87
CA THR A 160 11.04 -23.20 -9.47
C THR A 160 10.46 -23.03 -10.87
N LEU A 161 11.02 -23.72 -11.85
CA LEU A 161 10.53 -23.75 -13.23
C LEU A 161 10.11 -25.16 -13.64
N ALA A 162 9.07 -25.22 -14.47
CA ALA A 162 8.74 -26.39 -15.28
C ALA A 162 9.37 -26.20 -16.67
N VAL A 163 10.28 -27.09 -17.05
CA VAL A 163 11.10 -26.94 -18.25
C VAL A 163 10.95 -28.16 -19.14
N PRO A 164 10.45 -28.02 -20.39
CA PRO A 164 10.43 -29.13 -21.33
C PRO A 164 11.85 -29.69 -21.54
N PRO A 165 12.06 -31.03 -21.52
CA PRO A 165 13.40 -31.62 -21.60
C PRO A 165 14.22 -31.14 -22.81
N GLU A 166 13.57 -30.90 -23.94
CA GLU A 166 14.20 -30.39 -25.17
C GLU A 166 14.64 -28.93 -25.08
N LYS A 167 14.13 -28.16 -24.11
CA LYS A 167 14.49 -26.76 -23.85
C LYS A 167 15.57 -26.60 -22.80
N TRP A 168 15.82 -27.63 -21.98
CA TRP A 168 16.79 -27.58 -20.90
C TRP A 168 18.21 -27.18 -21.36
N PRO A 169 18.81 -27.78 -22.42
CA PRO A 169 20.18 -27.42 -22.81
C PRO A 169 20.36 -25.95 -23.18
N GLU A 170 19.34 -25.35 -23.81
CA GLU A 170 19.33 -23.93 -24.15
C GLU A 170 19.20 -23.06 -22.91
N LEU A 171 18.27 -23.40 -22.01
CA LEU A 171 18.04 -22.66 -20.77
C LEU A 171 19.25 -22.72 -19.83
N GLU A 172 19.84 -23.89 -19.64
CA GLU A 172 21.03 -24.10 -18.82
C GLU A 172 22.20 -23.25 -19.34
N THR A 173 22.43 -23.26 -20.65
CA THR A 173 23.47 -22.44 -21.30
C THR A 173 23.24 -20.96 -21.04
N LEU A 174 22.00 -20.48 -21.19
CA LEU A 174 21.62 -19.09 -20.92
C LEU A 174 21.88 -18.70 -19.45
N LEU A 175 21.41 -19.51 -18.50
CA LEU A 175 21.55 -19.23 -17.06
C LEU A 175 23.03 -19.25 -16.64
N ARG A 176 23.81 -20.20 -17.14
CA ARG A 176 25.26 -20.27 -16.91
C ARG A 176 25.98 -19.02 -17.44
N LEU A 177 25.65 -18.56 -18.65
CA LEU A 177 26.23 -17.33 -19.22
C LEU A 177 25.90 -16.08 -18.39
N ARG A 178 24.75 -16.09 -17.71
CA ARG A 178 24.32 -15.03 -16.78
C ARG A 178 24.86 -15.20 -15.36
N GLY A 179 25.65 -16.25 -15.10
CA GLY A 179 26.19 -16.56 -13.78
C GLY A 179 25.10 -16.92 -12.77
N VAL A 180 24.06 -17.62 -13.23
CA VAL A 180 22.93 -18.09 -12.42
C VAL A 180 22.99 -19.61 -12.32
N GLU A 181 23.02 -20.14 -11.09
CA GLU A 181 22.97 -21.57 -10.82
C GLU A 181 21.54 -22.11 -11.09
N ALA A 182 21.46 -23.24 -11.78
CA ALA A 182 20.22 -23.90 -12.14
C ALA A 182 20.42 -25.41 -12.07
N THR A 183 19.47 -26.14 -11.50
CA THR A 183 19.62 -27.58 -11.27
C THR A 183 18.30 -28.30 -11.48
N VAL A 184 18.33 -29.37 -12.28
CA VAL A 184 17.20 -30.29 -12.43
C VAL A 184 17.12 -31.14 -11.17
N ILE A 185 16.08 -30.93 -10.37
CA ILE A 185 15.86 -31.63 -9.11
C ILE A 185 14.78 -32.70 -9.22
N GLY A 186 14.09 -32.79 -10.34
CA GLY A 186 12.97 -33.72 -10.50
C GLY A 186 12.24 -33.60 -11.81
N GLU A 187 11.02 -34.12 -11.83
CA GLU A 187 10.13 -34.18 -12.99
C GLU A 187 8.67 -34.03 -12.54
N PHE A 188 7.89 -33.26 -13.29
CA PHE A 188 6.44 -33.18 -13.16
C PHE A 188 5.78 -34.40 -13.81
N THR A 189 4.75 -34.95 -13.17
CA THR A 189 4.12 -36.21 -13.61
C THR A 189 2.59 -36.08 -13.62
N ALA A 190 1.89 -37.11 -14.08
CA ALA A 190 0.43 -37.23 -13.98
C ALA A 190 0.01 -38.34 -12.99
N SER A 191 0.84 -38.61 -11.97
CA SER A 191 0.68 -39.78 -11.09
C SER A 191 -0.41 -39.65 -10.01
N GLY A 192 -0.98 -38.45 -9.85
CA GLY A 192 -1.85 -38.05 -8.73
C GLY A 192 -1.09 -37.76 -7.44
N ARG A 193 0.24 -37.85 -7.42
CA ARG A 193 1.03 -37.92 -6.18
C ARG A 193 2.26 -37.01 -6.20
N CYS A 194 2.64 -36.53 -5.02
CA CYS A 194 3.92 -35.86 -4.76
C CYS A 194 4.87 -36.85 -4.11
N LYS A 195 5.90 -37.27 -4.86
CA LYS A 195 6.92 -38.23 -4.41
C LYS A 195 8.27 -37.53 -4.24
N VAL A 196 8.89 -37.69 -3.08
CA VAL A 196 10.18 -37.09 -2.76
C VAL A 196 11.13 -38.16 -2.29
N THR A 197 12.32 -38.25 -2.90
CA THR A 197 13.39 -39.17 -2.51
C THR A 197 14.61 -38.43 -1.97
N PHE A 198 15.41 -39.12 -1.17
CA PHE A 198 16.75 -38.69 -0.80
C PHE A 198 17.65 -39.93 -0.63
N ALA A 199 18.82 -39.94 -1.28
CA ALA A 199 19.75 -41.08 -1.25
C ALA A 199 19.09 -42.43 -1.60
N GLY A 200 18.16 -42.41 -2.58
CA GLY A 200 17.42 -43.59 -3.04
C GLY A 200 16.20 -43.99 -2.19
N GLU A 201 16.03 -43.41 -0.99
CA GLU A 201 14.92 -43.72 -0.08
C GLU A 201 13.73 -42.79 -0.28
N MET A 202 12.51 -43.29 -0.09
CA MET A 202 11.28 -42.49 -0.15
C MET A 202 11.11 -41.67 1.13
N VAL A 203 11.18 -40.34 1.03
CA VAL A 203 11.00 -39.39 2.14
C VAL A 203 9.54 -38.98 2.28
N MET A 204 8.85 -38.80 1.16
CA MET A 204 7.44 -38.40 1.11
C MET A 204 6.74 -39.07 -0.08
N ASP A 205 5.56 -39.63 0.16
CA ASP A 205 4.66 -40.10 -0.89
C ASP A 205 3.22 -39.74 -0.50
N MET A 206 2.75 -38.57 -0.96
CA MET A 206 1.42 -38.06 -0.62
C MET A 206 0.53 -37.91 -1.84
N ASP A 207 -0.74 -38.24 -1.66
CA ASP A 207 -1.79 -37.91 -2.62
C ASP A 207 -1.94 -36.39 -2.74
N LEU A 208 -2.04 -35.87 -3.97
CA LEU A 208 -2.11 -34.42 -4.19
C LEU A 208 -3.43 -33.82 -3.71
N ASP A 209 -4.55 -34.54 -3.82
CA ASP A 209 -5.83 -34.03 -3.33
C ASP A 209 -5.82 -33.93 -1.80
N PHE A 210 -5.28 -34.94 -1.13
CA PHE A 210 -5.08 -34.86 0.32
C PHE A 210 -4.12 -33.73 0.72
N LEU A 211 -3.01 -33.54 -0.01
CA LEU A 211 -2.03 -32.50 0.29
C LEU A 211 -2.62 -31.09 0.21
N HIS A 212 -3.48 -30.83 -0.79
CA HIS A 212 -4.02 -29.49 -1.06
C HIS A 212 -5.40 -29.25 -0.43
N ASN A 213 -6.23 -30.29 -0.28
CA ASN A 213 -7.63 -30.19 0.14
C ASN A 213 -7.96 -31.01 1.40
N GLY A 214 -6.98 -31.69 2.01
CA GLY A 214 -7.19 -32.54 3.18
C GLY A 214 -7.47 -31.80 4.49
N LEU A 215 -7.36 -30.46 4.52
CA LEU A 215 -7.62 -29.65 5.71
C LEU A 215 -9.12 -29.39 5.89
N PRO A 216 -9.70 -29.68 7.07
CA PRO A 216 -11.12 -29.43 7.32
C PRO A 216 -11.42 -27.93 7.34
N ARG A 217 -12.55 -27.53 6.73
CA ARG A 217 -13.00 -26.13 6.77
C ARG A 217 -13.40 -25.73 8.19
N LYS A 218 -12.74 -24.71 8.73
CA LYS A 218 -13.08 -24.13 10.04
C LYS A 218 -14.37 -23.32 9.92
N GLN A 219 -15.36 -23.61 10.76
CA GLN A 219 -16.54 -22.78 10.93
C GLN A 219 -16.31 -21.86 12.13
N LEU A 220 -16.34 -20.55 11.89
CA LEU A 220 -16.12 -19.54 12.92
C LEU A 220 -17.39 -18.72 13.16
N HIS A 221 -17.61 -18.30 14.39
CA HIS A 221 -18.74 -17.45 14.78
C HIS A 221 -18.24 -16.06 15.14
N THR A 222 -18.95 -15.03 14.70
CA THR A 222 -18.66 -13.64 15.04
C THR A 222 -19.60 -13.12 16.12
N ARG A 223 -19.14 -12.14 16.89
CA ARG A 223 -19.95 -11.38 17.85
C ARG A 223 -19.71 -9.89 17.60
N ALA A 224 -20.76 -9.08 17.58
CA ALA A 224 -20.61 -7.66 17.28
C ALA A 224 -19.61 -6.98 18.23
N TRP A 225 -18.68 -6.20 17.66
CA TRP A 225 -17.76 -5.40 18.46
C TRP A 225 -18.51 -4.23 19.12
N PRO A 226 -18.37 -4.01 20.44
CA PRO A 226 -19.02 -2.89 21.10
C PRO A 226 -18.38 -1.57 20.65
N ARG A 227 -19.13 -0.75 19.91
CA ARG A 227 -18.65 0.55 19.41
C ARG A 227 -18.87 1.63 20.48
N ALA A 228 -17.80 2.34 20.87
CA ALA A 228 -17.88 3.49 21.77
C ALA A 228 -18.02 4.81 20.97
N LEU A 229 -19.17 4.98 20.31
CA LEU A 229 -19.45 6.16 19.49
C LEU A 229 -20.15 7.24 20.32
N ALA A 230 -19.37 8.20 20.80
CA ALA A 230 -19.87 9.43 21.41
C ALA A 230 -19.22 10.64 20.73
N PRO A 231 -19.96 11.74 20.48
CA PRO A 231 -19.36 12.97 19.99
C PRO A 231 -18.28 13.47 20.95
N ALA A 232 -17.14 13.92 20.41
CA ALA A 232 -16.14 14.59 21.22
C ALA A 232 -16.66 15.95 21.68
N ILE A 233 -16.51 16.27 22.96
CA ILE A 233 -16.84 17.60 23.50
C ILE A 233 -15.63 18.51 23.30
N LEU A 234 -15.77 19.50 22.44
CA LEU A 234 -14.71 20.45 22.14
C LEU A 234 -14.84 21.73 22.98
N PRO A 235 -13.73 22.31 23.46
CA PRO A 235 -13.73 23.63 24.08
C PRO A 235 -14.30 24.70 23.14
N GLN A 236 -14.94 25.74 23.67
CA GLN A 236 -15.52 26.80 22.84
C GLN A 236 -14.45 27.64 22.12
N ALA A 237 -13.33 27.92 22.80
CA ALA A 237 -12.19 28.64 22.25
C ALA A 237 -10.97 27.73 22.21
N LEU A 238 -10.24 27.78 21.10
CA LEU A 238 -9.02 27.01 20.89
C LEU A 238 -7.94 27.90 20.26
N PRO A 239 -6.65 27.65 20.57
CA PRO A 239 -5.53 28.37 19.98
C PRO A 239 -5.30 27.92 18.53
N LEU A 240 -6.16 28.41 17.62
CA LEU A 240 -6.22 27.96 16.23
C LEU A 240 -4.89 28.13 15.46
N PRO A 241 -4.15 29.27 15.56
CA PRO A 241 -2.85 29.41 14.90
C PRO A 241 -1.85 28.33 15.35
N GLU A 242 -1.77 28.08 16.66
CA GLU A 242 -0.85 27.13 17.26
C GLU A 242 -1.22 25.68 16.91
N LEU A 243 -2.52 25.38 16.83
CA LEU A 243 -3.00 24.07 16.40
C LEU A 243 -2.72 23.85 14.91
N PHE A 244 -2.92 24.87 14.06
CA PHE A 244 -2.62 24.80 12.64
C PHE A 244 -1.16 24.44 12.39
N ILE A 245 -0.21 25.15 13.01
CA ILE A 245 1.22 24.87 12.89
C ILE A 245 1.56 23.49 13.46
N ALA A 246 1.00 23.14 14.62
CA ALA A 246 1.30 21.87 15.28
C ALA A 246 0.86 20.63 14.51
N MET A 247 -0.20 20.72 13.70
CA MET A 247 -0.63 19.63 12.82
C MET A 247 0.48 19.20 11.85
N PHE A 248 1.31 20.14 11.37
CA PHE A 248 2.40 19.83 10.45
C PHE A 248 3.58 19.13 11.13
N GLY A 249 3.68 19.18 12.46
CA GLY A 249 4.71 18.47 13.23
C GLY A 249 4.27 17.09 13.72
N ARG A 250 3.03 16.64 13.44
CA ARG A 250 2.55 15.34 13.90
C ARG A 250 3.26 14.20 13.16
N LEU A 251 3.51 13.10 13.86
CA LEU A 251 4.25 11.94 13.32
C LEU A 251 3.69 11.43 11.97
N ASN A 252 2.36 11.40 11.83
CA ASN A 252 1.67 10.94 10.62
C ASN A 252 1.52 12.00 9.53
N LEU A 253 1.82 13.28 9.81
CA LEU A 253 1.58 14.39 8.88
C LEU A 253 2.84 15.14 8.47
N ALA A 254 3.89 15.11 9.30
CA ALA A 254 5.18 15.73 9.09
C ALA A 254 5.95 15.12 7.91
N SER A 255 7.08 15.74 7.57
CA SER A 255 7.92 15.30 6.46
C SER A 255 8.55 13.95 6.74
N HIS A 256 8.42 13.01 5.79
CA HIS A 256 9.13 11.72 5.81
C HIS A 256 10.26 11.68 4.79
N ALA A 257 10.66 12.83 4.26
CA ALA A 257 11.67 12.95 3.23
C ALA A 257 13.00 12.26 3.58
N TYR A 258 13.40 12.23 4.86
CA TYR A 258 14.63 11.56 5.31
C TYR A 258 14.66 10.06 4.98
N VAL A 259 13.49 9.38 4.98
CA VAL A 259 13.37 7.98 4.53
C VAL A 259 13.41 7.92 3.02
N THR A 260 12.60 8.75 2.37
CA THR A 260 12.47 8.78 0.90
C THR A 260 13.80 8.99 0.20
N THR A 261 14.67 9.88 0.71
CA THR A 261 15.96 10.20 0.09
C THR A 261 17.04 9.14 0.28
N GLN A 262 16.81 8.13 1.14
CA GLN A 262 17.74 7.01 1.29
C GLN A 262 17.60 5.98 0.17
N TYR A 263 16.49 6.01 -0.57
CA TYR A 263 16.21 5.07 -1.66
C TYR A 263 16.32 5.75 -3.01
N ASP A 264 16.82 4.99 -3.99
CA ASP A 264 16.80 5.41 -5.38
C ASP A 264 15.36 5.32 -5.93
N PHE A 265 14.84 6.45 -6.41
CA PHE A 265 13.56 6.54 -7.11
C PHE A 265 13.70 6.99 -8.57
N GLU A 266 14.91 6.95 -9.14
CA GLU A 266 15.25 7.47 -10.48
C GLU A 266 15.77 6.39 -11.44
N VAL A 267 16.27 5.26 -10.91
CA VAL A 267 16.82 4.17 -11.70
C VAL A 267 15.78 3.71 -12.73
N GLN A 268 16.26 3.43 -13.95
CA GLN A 268 15.46 3.17 -15.16
C GLN A 268 14.90 4.43 -15.85
N GLY A 269 15.00 5.62 -15.25
CA GLY A 269 14.69 6.91 -15.89
C GLY A 269 13.21 7.11 -16.23
N GLY A 270 12.32 6.34 -15.60
CA GLY A 270 10.88 6.36 -15.89
C GLY A 270 10.05 7.21 -14.92
N THR A 271 10.59 7.72 -13.83
CA THR A 271 9.80 8.42 -12.80
C THR A 271 9.38 9.80 -13.28
N VAL A 272 8.06 10.02 -13.42
CA VAL A 272 7.47 11.29 -13.85
C VAL A 272 7.06 12.12 -12.63
N LEU A 273 6.18 11.57 -11.79
CA LEU A 273 5.80 12.18 -10.51
C LEU A 273 6.58 11.48 -9.40
N LYS A 274 7.50 12.23 -8.80
CA LYS A 274 8.43 11.79 -7.76
C LYS A 274 7.75 11.76 -6.39
N PRO A 275 8.29 10.99 -5.43
CA PRO A 275 7.76 10.95 -4.07
C PRO A 275 7.92 12.28 -3.29
N LEU A 276 8.78 13.19 -3.75
CA LEU A 276 8.95 14.54 -3.20
C LEU A 276 8.63 15.59 -4.28
N LEU A 277 7.74 16.51 -3.96
CA LEU A 277 7.17 17.48 -4.89
C LEU A 277 7.62 18.92 -4.58
N GLY A 278 7.89 19.67 -5.65
CA GLY A 278 8.17 21.11 -5.60
C GLY A 278 9.52 21.47 -4.99
N LYS A 279 9.82 22.77 -4.98
CA LYS A 279 11.09 23.33 -4.47
C LYS A 279 11.37 22.93 -3.02
N ASN A 280 10.31 22.81 -2.22
CA ASN A 280 10.41 22.45 -0.81
C ASN A 280 10.33 20.94 -0.54
N GLN A 281 10.34 20.09 -1.56
CA GLN A 281 10.40 18.63 -1.43
C GLN A 281 9.33 18.09 -0.45
N ILE A 282 8.07 18.41 -0.75
CA ILE A 282 6.93 18.00 0.07
C ILE A 282 6.52 16.57 -0.31
N ASP A 283 6.26 15.72 0.68
CA ASP A 283 5.90 14.33 0.43
C ASP A 283 4.63 14.22 -0.42
N ALA A 284 4.74 13.49 -1.52
CA ALA A 284 3.65 13.18 -2.42
C ALA A 284 2.91 11.91 -1.97
N PHE A 285 1.58 11.94 -2.03
CA PHE A 285 0.72 10.79 -1.74
C PHE A 285 0.47 9.90 -2.98
N THR A 286 1.02 10.27 -4.14
CA THR A 286 0.90 9.54 -5.41
C THR A 286 2.18 9.66 -6.20
N THR A 287 2.58 8.60 -6.88
CA THR A 287 3.72 8.61 -7.81
C THR A 287 3.30 8.08 -9.16
N VAL A 288 4.01 8.49 -10.20
CA VAL A 288 3.72 8.10 -11.59
C VAL A 288 5.02 7.75 -12.28
N VAL A 289 5.06 6.56 -12.88
CA VAL A 289 6.18 6.07 -13.68
C VAL A 289 5.72 5.92 -15.13
N GLN A 290 6.50 6.39 -16.09
CA GLN A 290 6.39 6.10 -17.51
C GLN A 290 7.34 4.93 -17.82
N PRO A 291 6.88 3.67 -17.74
CA PRO A 291 7.79 2.52 -17.77
C PRO A 291 8.28 2.18 -19.19
N LEU A 292 7.65 2.75 -20.23
CA LEU A 292 8.01 2.56 -21.63
C LEU A 292 8.32 3.92 -22.28
N PRO A 293 9.57 4.20 -22.67
CA PRO A 293 9.98 5.51 -23.21
C PRO A 293 9.20 5.98 -24.45
N HIS A 294 8.64 5.04 -25.23
CA HIS A 294 7.91 5.33 -26.47
C HIS A 294 6.39 5.48 -26.26
N SER A 295 5.90 5.35 -25.03
CA SER A 295 4.46 5.42 -24.70
C SER A 295 4.20 6.64 -23.83
N GLU A 296 3.18 7.42 -24.15
CA GLU A 296 2.73 8.55 -23.31
C GLU A 296 2.06 8.08 -22.01
N LYS A 297 1.70 6.80 -21.91
CA LYS A 297 1.04 6.23 -20.72
C LYS A 297 1.96 6.13 -19.53
N GLY A 298 1.41 6.44 -18.36
CA GLY A 298 2.03 6.23 -17.05
C GLY A 298 1.31 5.16 -16.23
N VAL A 299 2.02 4.62 -15.25
CA VAL A 299 1.47 3.80 -14.16
C VAL A 299 1.51 4.64 -12.90
N ALA A 300 0.33 4.92 -12.34
CA ALA A 300 0.16 5.71 -11.14
C ALA A 300 -0.09 4.79 -9.94
N LEU A 301 0.52 5.12 -8.80
CA LEU A 301 0.40 4.35 -7.55
C LEU A 301 0.01 5.25 -6.39
N SER A 302 -0.89 4.76 -5.56
CA SER A 302 -1.28 5.40 -4.31
C SER A 302 -1.64 4.37 -3.24
N GLN A 303 -1.72 4.81 -1.99
CA GLN A 303 -2.09 3.95 -0.88
C GLN A 303 -2.67 4.74 0.29
N SER A 304 -3.44 4.08 1.15
CA SER A 304 -3.86 4.65 2.43
C SER A 304 -4.32 3.61 3.45
N LEU A 305 -4.34 4.01 4.72
CA LEU A 305 -4.86 3.26 5.87
C LEU A 305 -5.27 4.21 7.00
N TYR A 306 -6.22 3.78 7.85
CA TYR A 306 -6.79 4.61 8.93
C TYR A 306 -6.91 3.84 10.26
N PRO A 307 -5.81 3.43 10.90
CA PRO A 307 -5.84 2.56 12.08
C PRO A 307 -6.54 3.18 13.29
N ALA A 308 -6.42 4.50 13.48
CA ALA A 308 -7.12 5.21 14.55
C ALA A 308 -8.65 5.25 14.32
N VAL A 309 -9.11 5.17 13.06
CA VAL A 309 -10.53 4.99 12.74
C VAL A 309 -10.90 3.52 12.92
N SER A 310 -10.03 2.57 12.56
CA SER A 310 -10.28 1.14 12.74
C SER A 310 -10.52 0.72 14.18
N ASP A 311 -9.86 1.39 15.15
CA ASP A 311 -10.12 1.18 16.58
C ASP A 311 -11.58 1.48 16.97
N LEU A 312 -12.27 2.33 16.20
CA LEU A 312 -13.66 2.72 16.42
C LEU A 312 -14.62 1.94 15.51
N ASP A 313 -14.30 1.84 14.21
CA ASP A 313 -15.13 1.21 13.19
C ASP A 313 -14.28 0.78 11.97
N THR A 314 -14.09 -0.54 11.82
CA THR A 314 -13.33 -1.11 10.70
C THR A 314 -14.03 -1.02 9.36
N TYR A 315 -15.36 -0.90 9.33
CA TYR A 315 -16.09 -0.65 8.10
C TYR A 315 -15.77 0.76 7.59
N ALA A 316 -15.93 1.77 8.46
CA ALA A 316 -15.63 3.15 8.10
C ALA A 316 -14.15 3.33 7.70
N ALA A 317 -13.21 2.72 8.44
CA ALA A 317 -11.79 2.80 8.11
C ALA A 317 -11.46 2.24 6.72
N ALA A 318 -12.07 1.10 6.34
CA ALA A 318 -11.90 0.52 5.01
C ALA A 318 -12.51 1.39 3.91
N VAL A 319 -13.72 1.92 4.11
CA VAL A 319 -14.35 2.88 3.18
C VAL A 319 -13.45 4.10 2.96
N MET A 320 -12.94 4.70 4.05
CA MET A 320 -12.04 5.85 3.98
C MET A 320 -10.73 5.51 3.26
N ALA A 321 -10.16 4.33 3.50
CA ALA A 321 -8.92 3.90 2.87
C ALA A 321 -9.08 3.70 1.35
N ILE A 322 -10.17 3.08 0.93
CA ILE A 322 -10.46 2.89 -0.51
C ILE A 322 -10.69 4.24 -1.18
N ASP A 323 -11.51 5.08 -0.55
CA ASP A 323 -11.82 6.42 -1.04
C ASP A 323 -10.57 7.29 -1.23
N THR A 324 -9.69 7.33 -0.22
CA THR A 324 -8.44 8.09 -0.30
C THR A 324 -7.50 7.53 -1.37
N ALA A 325 -7.34 6.21 -1.47
CA ALA A 325 -6.49 5.61 -2.50
C ALA A 325 -7.01 5.90 -3.92
N VAL A 326 -8.33 5.83 -4.14
CA VAL A 326 -8.93 6.17 -5.44
C VAL A 326 -8.79 7.66 -5.75
N ARG A 327 -9.12 8.55 -4.82
CA ARG A 327 -9.01 10.00 -5.02
C ARG A 327 -7.58 10.46 -5.30
N ASN A 328 -6.60 9.81 -4.67
CA ASN A 328 -5.18 10.07 -4.92
C ASN A 328 -4.82 9.83 -6.40
N LEU A 329 -5.27 8.74 -7.01
CA LEU A 329 -5.04 8.47 -8.43
C LEU A 329 -5.87 9.37 -9.36
N LEU A 330 -7.12 9.66 -8.99
CA LEU A 330 -7.95 10.64 -9.72
C LEU A 330 -7.26 12.00 -9.75
N ALA A 331 -6.64 12.42 -8.63
CA ALA A 331 -6.02 13.73 -8.49
C ALA A 331 -4.88 13.98 -9.50
N VAL A 332 -4.17 12.93 -9.92
CA VAL A 332 -3.12 13.00 -10.94
C VAL A 332 -3.63 12.78 -12.36
N GLY A 333 -4.94 12.60 -12.55
CA GLY A 333 -5.59 12.43 -13.86
C GLY A 333 -5.82 10.98 -14.28
N THR A 334 -5.67 10.00 -13.38
CA THR A 334 -5.95 8.60 -13.71
C THR A 334 -7.47 8.41 -13.82
N PRO A 335 -8.01 7.92 -14.96
CA PRO A 335 -9.43 7.67 -15.10
C PRO A 335 -9.94 6.65 -14.07
N LEU A 336 -11.13 6.86 -13.51
CA LEU A 336 -11.69 5.96 -12.48
C LEU A 336 -11.74 4.50 -12.96
N GLY A 337 -12.21 4.28 -14.19
CA GLY A 337 -12.29 2.96 -14.82
C GLY A 337 -10.95 2.33 -15.23
N GLN A 338 -9.82 2.97 -14.90
CA GLN A 338 -8.47 2.44 -15.09
C GLN A 338 -7.76 2.17 -13.75
N ILE A 339 -8.48 2.21 -12.63
CA ILE A 339 -7.95 1.96 -11.29
C ILE A 339 -8.30 0.53 -10.85
N ALA A 340 -7.31 -0.16 -10.30
CA ALA A 340 -7.47 -1.42 -9.59
C ALA A 340 -6.90 -1.29 -8.17
N LEU A 341 -7.41 -2.11 -7.26
CA LEU A 341 -7.09 -2.09 -5.84
C LEU A 341 -6.32 -3.34 -5.42
N LEU A 342 -5.59 -3.22 -4.32
CA LEU A 342 -4.98 -4.31 -3.58
C LEU A 342 -5.29 -4.15 -2.09
N ASP A 343 -5.62 -5.24 -1.42
CA ASP A 343 -5.92 -5.29 0.01
C ASP A 343 -4.80 -5.97 0.80
N ASN A 344 -4.38 -5.38 1.92
CA ASN A 344 -3.47 -6.04 2.85
C ASN A 344 -4.06 -5.98 4.26
N PHE A 345 -4.67 -7.08 4.69
CA PHE A 345 -5.26 -7.24 6.02
C PHE A 345 -4.15 -7.58 7.03
N CYS A 346 -3.90 -6.70 7.99
CA CYS A 346 -3.07 -6.98 9.15
C CYS A 346 -3.94 -6.95 10.39
N TRP A 347 -4.22 -8.14 10.92
CA TRP A 347 -5.15 -8.32 12.02
C TRP A 347 -4.46 -8.88 13.24
N CYS A 348 -4.98 -8.52 14.39
CA CYS A 348 -4.75 -9.24 15.64
C CYS A 348 -5.51 -10.59 15.60
N SER A 349 -5.57 -11.33 16.71
CA SER A 349 -6.22 -12.66 16.77
C SER A 349 -7.56 -12.72 16.02
N SER A 350 -7.65 -13.61 15.03
CA SER A 350 -8.87 -13.88 14.26
C SER A 350 -9.74 -14.98 14.88
N ASP A 351 -9.31 -15.55 16.01
CA ASP A 351 -10.06 -16.57 16.76
C ASP A 351 -11.06 -15.95 17.75
N GLU A 352 -10.86 -14.69 18.12
CA GLU A 352 -11.79 -13.98 19.01
C GLU A 352 -13.03 -13.53 18.21
N PRO A 353 -14.26 -13.89 18.62
CA PRO A 353 -15.48 -13.61 17.86
C PRO A 353 -15.68 -12.12 17.53
N GLU A 354 -15.31 -11.21 18.41
CA GLU A 354 -15.41 -9.76 18.18
C GLU A 354 -14.37 -9.22 17.21
N ARG A 355 -13.12 -9.70 17.28
CA ARG A 355 -12.07 -9.32 16.33
C ARG A 355 -12.36 -9.87 14.94
N LEU A 356 -12.90 -11.10 14.88
CA LEU A 356 -13.38 -11.69 13.63
C LEU A 356 -14.57 -10.92 13.05
N TRP A 357 -15.46 -10.38 13.90
CA TRP A 357 -16.53 -9.49 13.44
C TRP A 357 -15.96 -8.24 12.78
N GLN A 358 -14.96 -7.60 13.39
CA GLN A 358 -14.30 -6.44 12.79
C GLN A 358 -13.68 -6.79 11.42
N LEU A 359 -13.07 -7.98 11.27
CA LEU A 359 -12.48 -8.44 10.01
C LEU A 359 -13.55 -8.61 8.93
N LYS A 360 -14.67 -9.24 9.30
CA LYS A 360 -15.83 -9.41 8.43
C LYS A 360 -16.38 -8.07 7.95
N GLU A 361 -16.54 -7.10 8.84
CA GLU A 361 -17.05 -5.77 8.49
C GLU A 361 -16.07 -5.00 7.59
N CYS A 362 -14.76 -5.14 7.82
CA CYS A 362 -13.73 -4.59 6.94
C CYS A 362 -13.81 -5.19 5.53
N ALA A 363 -13.90 -6.53 5.42
CA ALA A 363 -14.04 -7.20 4.13
C ALA A 363 -15.35 -6.83 3.41
N ARG A 364 -16.44 -6.64 4.17
CA ARG A 364 -17.73 -6.15 3.65
C ARG A 364 -17.58 -4.75 3.05
N ALA A 365 -16.95 -3.81 3.76
CA ALA A 365 -16.64 -2.48 3.24
C ALA A 365 -15.81 -2.52 1.96
N CYS A 366 -14.80 -3.40 1.90
CA CYS A 366 -13.99 -3.58 0.70
C CYS A 366 -14.86 -3.96 -0.51
N TYR A 367 -15.71 -4.98 -0.36
CA TYR A 367 -16.60 -5.42 -1.43
C TYR A 367 -17.57 -4.30 -1.86
N GLU A 368 -18.32 -3.73 -0.90
CA GLU A 368 -19.36 -2.74 -1.21
C GLU A 368 -18.78 -1.48 -1.87
N THR A 369 -17.65 -0.97 -1.36
CA THR A 369 -17.01 0.24 -1.92
C THR A 369 -16.40 0.00 -3.30
N ALA A 370 -15.70 -1.13 -3.48
CA ALA A 370 -15.10 -1.48 -4.78
C ALA A 370 -16.15 -1.67 -5.87
N VAL A 371 -17.31 -2.25 -5.53
CA VAL A 371 -18.45 -2.39 -6.45
C VAL A 371 -18.99 -1.03 -6.85
N VAL A 372 -19.16 -0.09 -5.91
CA VAL A 372 -19.64 1.27 -6.20
C VAL A 372 -18.67 2.01 -7.15
N TYR A 373 -17.37 1.96 -6.89
CA TYR A 373 -16.37 2.64 -7.71
C TYR A 373 -16.00 1.91 -9.00
N GLY A 374 -16.42 0.65 -9.17
CA GLY A 374 -16.04 -0.17 -10.32
C GLY A 374 -14.54 -0.48 -10.35
N THR A 375 -13.89 -0.56 -9.18
CA THR A 375 -12.44 -0.73 -9.03
C THR A 375 -12.13 -2.10 -8.42
N PRO A 376 -11.71 -3.10 -9.22
CA PRO A 376 -11.55 -4.47 -8.72
C PRO A 376 -10.32 -4.61 -7.83
N PHE A 377 -10.42 -5.47 -6.80
CA PHE A 377 -9.25 -6.01 -6.12
C PHE A 377 -8.58 -7.07 -7.01
N ILE A 378 -7.32 -6.85 -7.39
CA ILE A 378 -6.57 -7.72 -8.32
C ILE A 378 -5.50 -8.56 -7.62
N SER A 379 -5.21 -8.26 -6.36
CA SER A 379 -4.25 -8.96 -5.52
C SER A 379 -4.48 -8.55 -4.07
N GLY A 380 -4.03 -9.37 -3.12
CA GLY A 380 -4.09 -9.02 -1.72
C GLY A 380 -3.33 -10.02 -0.85
N LYS A 381 -3.23 -9.70 0.44
CA LYS A 381 -2.61 -10.57 1.45
C LYS A 381 -3.25 -10.37 2.80
N ASP A 382 -3.27 -11.42 3.60
CA ASP A 382 -3.60 -11.36 5.00
C ASP A 382 -2.40 -11.75 5.89
N SER A 383 -2.33 -11.11 7.05
CA SER A 383 -1.41 -11.37 8.13
C SER A 383 -2.23 -11.31 9.41
N MET A 384 -2.46 -12.48 10.01
CA MET A 384 -3.26 -12.63 11.22
C MET A 384 -2.33 -12.78 12.44
N TYR A 385 -2.90 -12.71 13.65
CA TYR A 385 -2.17 -12.92 14.91
C TYR A 385 -1.03 -11.91 15.15
N ASN A 386 -1.26 -10.65 14.76
CA ASN A 386 -0.35 -9.55 15.06
C ASN A 386 -0.53 -9.07 16.52
N ASP A 387 -0.32 -9.99 17.45
CA ASP A 387 -0.31 -9.78 18.89
C ASP A 387 1.09 -9.98 19.45
N PHE A 388 1.45 -9.18 20.44
CA PHE A 388 2.66 -9.34 21.25
C PHE A 388 2.27 -9.74 22.67
N ARG A 389 3.02 -10.68 23.25
CA ARG A 389 2.93 -11.06 24.66
C ARG A 389 4.34 -11.10 25.26
N GLY A 390 4.55 -10.34 26.33
CA GLY A 390 5.86 -10.25 26.98
C GLY A 390 5.76 -9.73 28.41
N PHE A 391 6.87 -9.20 28.92
CA PHE A 391 6.94 -8.63 30.26
C PHE A 391 7.64 -7.26 30.21
N THR A 392 7.24 -6.33 31.09
CA THR A 392 8.00 -5.10 31.34
C THR A 392 9.32 -5.39 32.03
N GLU A 393 10.21 -4.39 32.12
CA GLU A 393 11.44 -4.47 32.94
C GLU A 393 11.15 -4.80 34.42
N ALA A 394 9.97 -4.43 34.93
CA ALA A 394 9.51 -4.76 36.28
C ALA A 394 8.88 -6.17 36.39
N GLY A 395 8.95 -6.99 35.33
CA GLY A 395 8.43 -8.36 35.30
C GLY A 395 6.90 -8.46 35.19
N GLN A 396 6.19 -7.39 34.85
CA GLN A 396 4.74 -7.40 34.68
C GLN A 396 4.36 -7.86 33.28
N ALA A 397 3.39 -8.77 33.16
CA ALA A 397 2.92 -9.23 31.85
C ALA A 397 2.32 -8.06 31.04
N VAL A 398 2.69 -7.97 29.76
CA VAL A 398 2.18 -6.99 28.81
C VAL A 398 1.66 -7.74 27.59
N SER A 399 0.49 -7.32 27.10
CA SER A 399 0.01 -7.69 25.78
C SER A 399 -0.31 -6.45 24.97
N ILE A 400 0.16 -6.44 23.72
CA ILE A 400 -0.10 -5.35 22.77
C ILE A 400 -0.64 -5.99 21.51
N SER A 401 -1.85 -5.60 21.12
CA SER A 401 -2.43 -5.99 19.83
C SER A 401 -2.27 -4.85 18.85
N VAL A 402 -1.93 -5.15 17.60
CA VAL A 402 -2.03 -4.14 16.55
C VAL A 402 -3.50 -3.71 16.40
N PRO A 403 -3.76 -2.43 16.07
CA PRO A 403 -5.09 -2.04 15.64
C PRO A 403 -5.46 -2.87 14.40
N PRO A 404 -6.73 -3.25 14.23
CA PRO A 404 -7.20 -3.82 12.98
C PRO A 404 -6.80 -2.95 11.78
N THR A 405 -5.93 -3.44 10.92
CA THR A 405 -5.31 -2.60 9.88
C THR A 405 -5.59 -3.16 8.51
N ILE A 406 -6.11 -2.31 7.64
CA ILE A 406 -6.24 -2.57 6.21
C ILE A 406 -5.44 -1.52 5.46
N LEU A 407 -4.39 -1.96 4.77
CA LEU A 407 -3.70 -1.12 3.79
C LEU A 407 -4.38 -1.35 2.44
N ILE A 408 -4.95 -0.29 1.89
CA ILE A 408 -5.44 -0.27 0.51
C ILE A 408 -4.37 0.37 -0.35
N SER A 409 -3.86 -0.37 -1.32
CA SER A 409 -3.04 0.18 -2.40
C SER A 409 -3.88 0.26 -3.67
N SER A 410 -3.64 1.27 -4.48
CA SER A 410 -4.29 1.45 -5.78
C SER A 410 -3.24 1.59 -6.86
N ILE A 411 -3.47 0.94 -7.99
CA ILE A 411 -2.69 1.08 -9.23
C ILE A 411 -3.62 1.52 -10.35
N GLY A 412 -3.15 2.41 -11.21
CA GLY A 412 -3.91 2.75 -12.41
C GLY A 412 -3.07 3.21 -13.58
N VAL A 413 -3.69 3.18 -14.76
CA VAL A 413 -3.04 3.59 -16.02
C VAL A 413 -3.43 5.01 -16.35
N LEU A 414 -2.47 5.93 -16.24
CA LEU A 414 -2.61 7.30 -16.70
C LEU A 414 -2.43 7.33 -18.24
N PRO A 415 -3.40 7.83 -19.03
CA PRO A 415 -3.31 7.80 -20.49
C PRO A 415 -2.17 8.63 -21.07
N ASP A 416 -1.86 9.77 -20.45
CA ASP A 416 -0.88 10.75 -20.92
C ASP A 416 -0.20 11.43 -19.73
N VAL A 417 1.08 11.12 -19.52
CA VAL A 417 1.89 11.69 -18.43
C VAL A 417 2.12 13.19 -18.57
N ALA A 418 2.00 13.77 -19.77
CA ALA A 418 2.16 15.22 -19.99
C ALA A 418 0.96 16.03 -19.47
N ARG A 419 -0.19 15.39 -19.28
CA ARG A 419 -1.41 16.01 -18.72
C ARG A 419 -1.50 15.90 -17.21
N LEU A 420 -0.55 15.22 -16.57
CA LEU A 420 -0.51 15.05 -15.14
C LEU A 420 -0.66 16.40 -14.40
N ARG A 421 -1.42 16.36 -13.32
CA ARG A 421 -1.56 17.46 -12.36
C ARG A 421 -1.03 17.02 -11.01
N THR A 422 -0.54 17.98 -10.25
CA THR A 422 -0.08 17.76 -8.89
C THR A 422 -0.89 18.65 -7.95
N PHE A 423 -0.64 18.50 -6.65
CA PHE A 423 -1.28 19.36 -5.65
C PHE A 423 -0.53 20.67 -5.40
N ALA A 424 0.61 20.88 -6.05
CA ALA A 424 1.39 22.10 -5.87
C ALA A 424 0.63 23.32 -6.40
N LEU A 425 0.53 24.37 -5.59
CA LEU A 425 0.03 25.65 -6.03
C LEU A 425 1.15 26.39 -6.75
N VAL A 426 0.97 26.66 -8.05
CA VAL A 426 2.06 27.13 -8.93
C VAL A 426 1.87 28.56 -9.43
N ARG A 427 0.69 29.16 -9.25
CA ARG A 427 0.36 30.45 -9.87
C ARG A 427 -0.41 31.39 -8.93
N PRO A 428 0.18 32.53 -8.53
CA PRO A 428 -0.54 33.60 -7.85
C PRO A 428 -1.73 34.11 -8.66
N GLY A 429 -2.80 34.49 -7.96
CA GLY A 429 -4.07 34.94 -8.53
C GLY A 429 -5.04 33.81 -8.91
N ASP A 430 -4.61 32.55 -8.88
CA ASP A 430 -5.54 31.43 -9.07
C ASP A 430 -6.58 31.37 -7.95
N ARG A 431 -7.81 30.98 -8.32
CA ARG A 431 -8.92 30.80 -7.39
C ARG A 431 -8.87 29.41 -6.77
N LEU A 432 -9.19 29.34 -5.48
CA LEU A 432 -9.22 28.11 -4.69
C LEU A 432 -10.65 27.71 -4.37
N TYR A 433 -10.96 26.43 -4.56
CA TYR A 433 -12.25 25.86 -4.22
C TYR A 433 -12.09 24.58 -3.40
N LEU A 434 -12.98 24.40 -2.43
CA LEU A 434 -13.23 23.12 -1.78
C LEU A 434 -14.38 22.43 -2.51
N LEU A 435 -14.13 21.21 -2.94
CA LEU A 435 -15.12 20.36 -3.60
C LEU A 435 -15.48 19.17 -2.70
N GLY A 436 -16.73 18.72 -2.79
CA GLY A 436 -17.26 17.62 -2.00
C GLY A 436 -17.99 18.06 -0.74
N ARG A 437 -18.76 17.13 -0.17
CA ARG A 437 -19.56 17.38 1.04
C ARG A 437 -18.67 17.26 2.28
N SER A 438 -18.93 18.09 3.30
CA SER A 438 -18.25 18.02 4.58
C SER A 438 -19.12 17.36 5.65
N GLY A 439 -18.46 16.67 6.58
CA GLY A 439 -19.07 16.15 7.79
C GLY A 439 -18.43 16.76 9.05
N LYS A 440 -18.97 16.41 10.22
CA LYS A 440 -18.50 16.94 11.52
C LYS A 440 -17.80 15.89 12.40
N ALA A 441 -17.66 14.67 11.90
CA ALA A 441 -17.03 13.56 12.58
C ALA A 441 -15.52 13.80 12.75
N LEU A 442 -15.01 13.51 13.95
CA LEU A 442 -13.60 13.65 14.33
C LEU A 442 -12.99 12.36 14.88
N GLY A 443 -13.78 11.29 15.04
CA GLY A 443 -13.30 10.00 15.54
C GLY A 443 -12.16 9.49 14.67
N GLY A 444 -11.02 9.19 15.31
CA GLY A 444 -9.81 8.71 14.64
C GLY A 444 -8.98 9.76 13.89
N SER A 445 -9.41 11.04 13.88
CA SER A 445 -8.65 12.12 13.22
C SER A 445 -7.35 12.49 13.94
N GLU A 446 -6.35 12.96 13.18
CA GLU A 446 -5.10 13.50 13.72
C GLU A 446 -5.33 14.75 14.58
N TYR A 447 -6.35 15.54 14.23
CA TYR A 447 -6.74 16.71 15.00
C TYR A 447 -7.27 16.37 16.39
N LEU A 448 -8.19 15.40 16.49
CA LEU A 448 -8.70 14.96 17.79
C LEU A 448 -7.58 14.33 18.62
N ALA A 449 -6.68 13.58 17.99
CA ALA A 449 -5.48 13.05 18.66
C ALA A 449 -4.59 14.18 19.22
N LEU A 450 -4.35 15.24 18.45
CA LEU A 450 -3.59 16.42 18.92
C LEU A 450 -4.24 17.08 20.13
N LEU A 451 -5.57 17.25 20.13
CA LEU A 451 -6.28 17.83 21.26
C LEU A 451 -6.14 16.97 22.51
N ARG A 452 -6.19 15.63 22.37
CA ARG A 452 -5.99 14.69 23.49
C ARG A 452 -4.58 14.75 24.05
N GLU A 453 -3.57 14.77 23.18
CA GLU A 453 -2.16 14.88 23.56
C GLU A 453 -1.88 16.17 24.35
N ARG A 454 -2.55 17.27 23.98
CA ARG A 454 -2.48 18.57 24.67
C ARG A 454 -3.38 18.68 25.91
N GLY A 455 -4.15 17.64 26.24
CA GLY A 455 -5.07 17.65 27.38
C GLY A 455 -6.25 18.63 27.22
N LEU A 456 -6.58 19.02 26.00
CA LEU A 456 -7.69 19.93 25.69
C LEU A 456 -9.05 19.21 25.62
N VAL A 457 -9.03 17.88 25.47
CA VAL A 457 -10.20 17.00 25.48
C VAL A 457 -9.87 15.70 26.25
N ALA A 458 -10.89 14.94 26.63
CA ALA A 458 -10.72 13.67 27.33
C ALA A 458 -9.91 12.65 26.50
N LYS A 459 -9.04 11.90 27.19
CA LYS A 459 -8.14 10.89 26.58
C LYS A 459 -8.83 9.61 26.09
N GLU A 460 -10.12 9.45 26.39
CA GLU A 460 -10.89 8.26 26.04
C GLU A 460 -10.93 8.05 24.53
N THR A 461 -10.79 6.80 24.08
CA THR A 461 -10.92 6.39 22.68
C THR A 461 -12.40 6.33 22.29
N SER A 462 -13.00 7.51 22.10
CA SER A 462 -14.38 7.66 21.62
C SER A 462 -14.43 8.69 20.50
N GLY A 463 -15.50 8.69 19.73
CA GLY A 463 -15.68 9.64 18.64
C GLY A 463 -16.63 9.12 17.58
N LEU A 464 -17.41 10.02 16.98
CA LEU A 464 -18.14 9.67 15.76
C LEU A 464 -17.14 9.57 14.60
N VAL A 465 -17.13 8.44 13.92
CA VAL A 465 -16.40 8.24 12.66
C VAL A 465 -17.19 8.87 11.49
N PRO A 466 -16.54 9.24 10.38
CA PRO A 466 -17.25 9.73 9.20
C PRO A 466 -18.25 8.70 8.64
N GLU A 467 -19.52 9.08 8.58
CA GLU A 467 -20.54 8.36 7.79
C GLU A 467 -20.45 8.82 6.34
N PHE A 468 -19.72 8.10 5.51
CA PHE A 468 -19.50 8.42 4.10
C PHE A 468 -20.13 7.36 3.20
N ASP A 469 -20.95 7.81 2.24
CA ASP A 469 -21.50 6.97 1.17
C ASP A 469 -20.72 7.22 -0.13
N PRO A 470 -19.89 6.26 -0.59
CA PRO A 470 -19.15 6.34 -1.84
C PRO A 470 -20.00 6.71 -3.06
N ALA A 471 -21.27 6.26 -3.11
CA ALA A 471 -22.14 6.52 -4.24
C ALA A 471 -22.45 8.02 -4.41
N THR A 472 -22.46 8.77 -3.30
CA THR A 472 -22.73 10.22 -3.33
C THR A 472 -21.55 11.04 -3.88
N ALA A 473 -20.34 10.47 -3.92
CA ALA A 473 -19.14 11.14 -4.40
C ALA A 473 -18.87 10.89 -5.91
N LEU A 474 -19.44 9.83 -6.49
CA LEU A 474 -19.25 9.47 -7.90
C LEU A 474 -19.51 10.62 -8.89
N PRO A 475 -20.63 11.37 -8.80
CA PRO A 475 -20.86 12.47 -9.74
C PRO A 475 -19.78 13.55 -9.71
N LEU A 476 -19.18 13.80 -8.53
CA LEU A 476 -18.06 14.72 -8.40
C LEU A 476 -16.82 14.15 -9.11
N TYR A 477 -16.55 12.86 -8.98
CA TYR A 477 -15.35 12.23 -9.54
C TYR A 477 -15.39 12.20 -11.07
N GLU A 478 -16.54 11.85 -11.64
CA GLU A 478 -16.76 11.84 -13.09
C GLU A 478 -16.59 13.24 -13.68
N LYS A 479 -17.21 14.25 -13.07
CA LYS A 479 -17.06 15.65 -13.51
C LYS A 479 -15.61 16.12 -13.33
N LEU A 480 -14.96 15.82 -12.20
CA LEU A 480 -13.55 16.19 -12.00
C LEU A 480 -12.62 15.56 -13.03
N GLN A 481 -12.86 14.31 -13.40
CA GLN A 481 -12.12 13.65 -14.46
C GLN A 481 -12.24 14.41 -15.78
N ALA A 482 -13.45 14.83 -16.17
CA ALA A 482 -13.66 15.64 -17.38
C ALA A 482 -12.92 17.00 -17.32
N TRP A 483 -12.86 17.64 -16.14
CA TRP A 483 -12.10 18.88 -15.94
C TRP A 483 -10.58 18.68 -16.07
N LEU A 484 -10.05 17.56 -15.56
CA LEU A 484 -8.65 17.18 -15.69
C LEU A 484 -8.29 16.87 -17.15
N GLU A 485 -9.12 16.08 -17.84
CA GLU A 485 -8.94 15.73 -19.25
C GLU A 485 -8.94 16.96 -20.16
N ALA A 486 -9.77 17.96 -19.84
CA ALA A 486 -9.83 19.24 -20.52
C ALA A 486 -8.70 20.22 -20.11
N GLY A 487 -7.82 19.84 -19.18
CA GLY A 487 -6.70 20.66 -18.73
C GLY A 487 -7.10 21.93 -17.99
N ARG A 488 -8.31 21.97 -17.42
CA ARG A 488 -8.91 23.18 -16.81
C ARG A 488 -8.46 23.45 -15.37
N LEU A 489 -7.94 22.44 -14.69
CA LEU A 489 -7.40 22.56 -13.34
C LEU A 489 -5.89 22.81 -13.38
N ARG A 490 -5.41 23.66 -12.47
CA ARG A 490 -3.97 23.87 -12.25
C ARG A 490 -3.41 22.94 -11.19
N SER A 491 -4.15 22.77 -10.10
CA SER A 491 -3.79 21.85 -9.03
C SER A 491 -5.01 21.12 -8.47
N LEU A 492 -4.77 19.95 -7.91
CA LEU A 492 -5.80 19.11 -7.29
C LEU A 492 -5.19 18.37 -6.09
N TYR A 493 -5.65 18.69 -4.89
CA TYR A 493 -5.26 18.03 -3.64
C TYR A 493 -6.45 17.21 -3.10
N PRO A 494 -6.38 15.87 -3.07
CA PRO A 494 -7.37 15.02 -2.41
C PRO A 494 -7.21 15.12 -0.88
N LEU A 495 -8.25 15.59 -0.17
CA LEU A 495 -8.18 15.76 1.28
C LEU A 495 -8.15 14.39 1.97
N ALA A 496 -7.30 14.25 3.00
CA ALA A 496 -7.17 13.02 3.77
C ALA A 496 -6.88 13.38 5.25
N GLN A 497 -5.93 12.69 5.88
CA GLN A 497 -5.48 13.01 7.23
C GLN A 497 -5.02 14.47 7.33
N GLY A 498 -5.37 15.16 8.41
CA GLY A 498 -5.12 16.59 8.60
C GLY A 498 -6.10 17.54 7.89
N GLY A 499 -7.02 17.03 7.08
CA GLY A 499 -8.13 17.80 6.51
C GLY A 499 -7.71 18.91 5.55
N LEU A 500 -8.53 19.97 5.47
CA LEU A 500 -8.29 21.13 4.61
C LEU A 500 -7.00 21.86 5.03
N ALA A 501 -6.70 21.94 6.33
CA ALA A 501 -5.52 22.61 6.84
C ALA A 501 -4.23 22.04 6.24
N LEU A 502 -4.12 20.71 6.18
CA LEU A 502 -2.97 20.06 5.57
C LEU A 502 -2.95 20.24 4.05
N ALA A 503 -4.11 20.16 3.39
CA ALA A 503 -4.22 20.36 1.95
C ALA A 503 -3.75 21.76 1.51
N VAL A 504 -4.25 22.82 2.18
CA VAL A 504 -3.85 24.20 1.86
C VAL A 504 -2.39 24.44 2.19
N GLY A 505 -1.91 23.96 3.34
CA GLY A 505 -0.52 24.18 3.74
C GLY A 505 0.46 23.39 2.88
N LYS A 506 0.24 22.10 2.60
CA LYS A 506 1.13 21.32 1.71
C LYS A 506 1.11 21.84 0.27
N GLY A 507 -0.06 22.24 -0.25
CA GLY A 507 -0.18 22.86 -1.57
C GLY A 507 0.61 24.16 -1.70
N ALA A 508 0.51 25.02 -0.69
CA ALA A 508 1.26 26.27 -0.57
C ALA A 508 2.78 26.04 -0.39
N LEU A 509 3.14 25.11 0.51
CA LEU A 509 4.53 24.76 0.81
C LEU A 509 5.28 24.23 -0.40
N ALA A 510 4.65 23.48 -1.31
CA ALA A 510 5.34 22.85 -2.44
C ALA A 510 6.20 23.84 -3.24
N GLU A 511 5.64 25.00 -3.58
CA GLU A 511 6.33 26.07 -4.32
C GLU A 511 6.66 27.32 -3.49
N GLY A 512 6.20 27.38 -2.23
CA GLY A 512 6.39 28.52 -1.35
C GLY A 512 5.50 29.71 -1.71
N LEU A 513 4.23 29.47 -2.04
CA LEU A 513 3.24 30.51 -2.31
C LEU A 513 2.30 30.72 -1.12
N GLY A 514 1.77 31.93 -0.95
CA GLY A 514 0.80 32.22 0.10
C GLY A 514 -0.65 31.97 -0.31
N LEU A 515 -1.55 32.18 0.64
CA LEU A 515 -2.99 32.00 0.46
C LEU A 515 -3.79 33.05 1.23
N ALA A 516 -4.89 33.50 0.64
CA ALA A 516 -5.98 34.17 1.35
C ALA A 516 -7.22 33.29 1.29
N LEU A 517 -7.71 32.86 2.45
CA LEU A 517 -8.85 31.96 2.59
C LEU A 517 -9.97 32.60 3.42
N GLU A 518 -11.20 32.40 2.99
CA GLU A 518 -12.43 32.77 3.67
C GLU A 518 -13.21 31.50 4.02
N ILE A 519 -13.43 31.26 5.31
CA ILE A 519 -14.19 30.13 5.83
C ILE A 519 -15.66 30.53 5.99
N PRO A 520 -16.63 29.64 5.71
CA PRO A 520 -18.05 29.93 5.92
C PRO A 520 -18.38 30.35 7.36
N LEU A 521 -19.16 31.42 7.52
CA LEU A 521 -19.59 31.94 8.83
C LEU A 521 -20.39 30.93 9.67
N ALA A 522 -21.11 30.02 9.01
CA ALA A 522 -21.93 28.99 9.67
C ALA A 522 -21.12 27.85 10.29
N GLU A 523 -19.83 27.75 9.98
CA GLU A 523 -18.97 26.65 10.41
C GLU A 523 -18.05 27.05 11.57
N ARG A 524 -17.69 26.08 12.41
CA ARG A 524 -16.66 26.30 13.43
C ARG A 524 -15.29 26.23 12.74
N PRO A 525 -14.39 27.24 12.86
CA PRO A 525 -13.17 27.31 12.05
C PRO A 525 -12.25 26.08 12.15
N ASP A 526 -12.06 25.55 13.36
CA ASP A 526 -11.27 24.35 13.61
C ASP A 526 -11.89 23.10 12.97
N LEU A 527 -13.20 22.90 13.11
CA LEU A 527 -13.89 21.78 12.47
C LEU A 527 -13.78 21.86 10.95
N PHE A 528 -14.00 23.04 10.39
CA PHE A 528 -13.90 23.25 8.95
C PHE A 528 -12.50 22.95 8.40
N LEU A 529 -11.46 23.39 9.12
CA LEU A 529 -10.08 23.22 8.72
C LEU A 529 -9.59 21.78 8.89
N PHE A 530 -9.94 21.11 9.99
CA PHE A 530 -9.26 19.88 10.40
C PHE A 530 -10.07 18.60 10.27
N ASN A 531 -11.37 18.67 9.96
CA ASN A 531 -12.13 17.45 9.73
C ASN A 531 -11.54 16.64 8.57
N GLU A 532 -11.50 15.32 8.73
CA GLU A 532 -10.91 14.37 7.78
C GLU A 532 -11.99 13.61 7.00
N TYR A 533 -13.12 14.27 6.73
CA TYR A 533 -14.24 13.67 6.01
C TYR A 533 -13.82 13.29 4.57
N PRO A 534 -14.15 12.07 4.07
CA PRO A 534 -13.75 11.58 2.75
C PRO A 534 -14.43 12.32 1.59
N GLY A 535 -14.05 12.00 0.36
CA GLY A 535 -14.71 12.51 -0.84
C GLY A 535 -14.45 13.97 -1.21
N ARG A 536 -13.44 14.61 -0.62
CA ARG A 536 -13.17 16.04 -0.80
C ARG A 536 -11.87 16.35 -1.52
N PHE A 537 -11.86 17.48 -2.23
CA PHE A 537 -10.70 17.99 -2.95
C PHE A 537 -10.53 19.49 -2.75
N LEU A 538 -9.29 19.96 -2.65
CA LEU A 538 -8.92 21.35 -2.83
C LEU A 538 -8.40 21.52 -4.26
N VAL A 539 -8.93 22.49 -4.99
CA VAL A 539 -8.56 22.73 -6.40
C VAL A 539 -8.13 24.16 -6.60
N SER A 540 -7.17 24.37 -7.51
CA SER A 540 -6.84 25.70 -8.03
C SER A 540 -7.07 25.79 -9.54
N LEU A 541 -7.57 26.94 -9.99
CA LEU A 541 -7.84 27.22 -11.40
C LEU A 541 -7.68 28.71 -11.71
N ALA A 542 -7.61 29.00 -13.01
CA ALA A 542 -7.61 30.37 -13.50
C ALA A 542 -8.94 31.08 -13.13
N PRO A 543 -8.91 32.37 -12.74
CA PRO A 543 -10.12 33.12 -12.37
C PRO A 543 -11.24 33.10 -13.42
N GLU A 544 -10.89 33.03 -14.70
CA GLU A 544 -11.84 33.04 -15.81
C GLU A 544 -12.68 31.75 -15.89
N LEU A 545 -12.23 30.68 -15.22
CA LEU A 545 -12.91 29.38 -15.18
C LEU A 545 -13.82 29.22 -13.95
N SER A 546 -13.82 30.17 -13.01
CA SER A 546 -14.60 30.12 -11.76
C SER A 546 -16.09 29.88 -11.98
N ALA A 547 -16.74 30.73 -12.80
CA ALA A 547 -18.17 30.60 -13.06
C ALA A 547 -18.53 29.26 -13.74
N ALA A 548 -17.64 28.75 -14.59
CA ALA A 548 -17.85 27.45 -15.23
C ALA A 548 -17.77 26.30 -14.20
N LEU A 549 -16.84 26.38 -13.25
CA LEU A 549 -16.69 25.38 -12.18
C LEU A 549 -17.90 25.39 -11.26
N GLU A 550 -18.30 26.58 -10.79
CA GLU A 550 -19.43 26.75 -9.88
C GLU A 550 -20.72 26.23 -10.48
N ASN A 551 -20.97 26.49 -11.76
CA ASN A 551 -22.15 25.99 -12.46
C ASN A 551 -22.11 24.47 -12.67
N ASP A 552 -20.97 23.91 -13.10
CA ASP A 552 -20.88 22.49 -13.40
C ASP A 552 -20.88 21.62 -12.13
N LEU A 553 -20.32 22.11 -11.03
CA LEU A 553 -20.19 21.39 -9.76
C LEU A 553 -21.14 21.87 -8.64
N ALA A 554 -22.18 22.64 -8.98
CA ALA A 554 -23.14 23.18 -8.02
C ALA A 554 -23.70 22.10 -7.07
N ASP A 555 -24.10 20.95 -7.63
CA ASP A 555 -24.71 19.83 -6.88
C ASP A 555 -23.68 18.92 -6.17
N CYS A 556 -22.38 19.19 -6.37
CA CYS A 556 -21.28 18.36 -5.88
C CYS A 556 -20.59 18.95 -4.64
N GLY A 557 -21.15 20.02 -4.05
CA GLY A 557 -20.54 20.73 -2.93
C GLY A 557 -19.33 21.54 -3.38
N CYS A 558 -19.56 22.59 -4.18
CA CYS A 558 -18.53 23.50 -4.65
C CYS A 558 -18.52 24.79 -3.83
N LEU A 559 -17.44 25.02 -3.08
CA LEU A 559 -17.29 26.19 -2.21
C LEU A 559 -16.04 26.99 -2.63
N ALA A 560 -16.23 28.25 -3.01
CA ALA A 560 -15.13 29.19 -3.18
C ALA A 560 -14.46 29.46 -1.83
N LEU A 561 -13.15 29.19 -1.74
CA LEU A 561 -12.36 29.40 -0.53
C LEU A 561 -11.53 30.67 -0.57
N GLY A 562 -11.05 31.08 -1.74
CA GLY A 562 -10.20 32.27 -1.85
C GLY A 562 -9.21 32.20 -3.00
N GLU A 563 -7.97 32.62 -2.77
CA GLU A 563 -6.96 32.77 -3.82
C GLU A 563 -5.53 32.48 -3.38
N VAL A 564 -4.70 32.13 -4.38
CA VAL A 564 -3.25 31.96 -4.24
C VAL A 564 -2.57 33.33 -4.28
N LEU A 565 -1.69 33.58 -3.33
CA LEU A 565 -0.95 34.84 -3.20
C LEU A 565 0.52 34.67 -3.61
N ALA A 566 1.15 35.78 -3.99
CA ALA A 566 2.59 35.82 -4.22
C ALA A 566 3.37 35.99 -2.91
N GLU A 567 2.75 36.56 -1.89
CA GLU A 567 3.34 36.77 -0.57
C GLU A 567 3.49 35.46 0.22
N ASN A 568 4.49 35.37 1.09
CA ASN A 568 4.80 34.14 1.85
C ASN A 568 3.93 33.93 3.10
N ARG A 569 2.62 34.19 3.01
CA ARG A 569 1.68 34.08 4.15
C ARG A 569 0.42 33.31 3.81
N ILE A 570 -0.11 32.58 4.78
CA ILE A 570 -1.45 32.00 4.75
C ILE A 570 -2.31 32.81 5.72
N SER A 571 -3.37 33.43 5.21
CA SER A 571 -4.36 34.16 6.00
C SER A 571 -5.70 33.45 5.94
N ILE A 572 -6.32 33.27 7.10
CA ILE A 572 -7.64 32.66 7.25
C ILE A 572 -8.58 33.68 7.88
N ARG A 573 -9.70 33.93 7.21
CA ARG A 573 -10.76 34.84 7.62
C ARG A 573 -12.10 34.11 7.74
N GLN A 574 -13.01 34.71 8.50
CA GLN A 574 -14.39 34.26 8.61
C GLN A 574 -15.31 35.47 8.79
N GLY A 575 -16.30 35.62 7.91
CA GLY A 575 -17.16 36.81 7.90
C GLY A 575 -16.37 38.10 7.64
N GLY A 576 -15.24 38.02 6.94
CA GLY A 576 -14.30 39.12 6.72
C GLY A 576 -13.37 39.43 7.91
N GLU A 577 -13.63 38.89 9.10
CA GLU A 577 -12.77 39.02 10.27
C GLU A 577 -11.55 38.09 10.17
N LEU A 578 -10.39 38.57 10.60
CA LEU A 578 -9.16 37.78 10.57
C LEU A 578 -9.15 36.77 11.72
N CYS A 579 -9.20 35.47 11.38
CA CYS A 579 -8.99 34.42 12.38
C CYS A 579 -7.51 34.32 12.75
N PHE A 580 -6.63 34.17 11.74
CA PHE A 580 -5.18 34.18 11.94
C PHE A 580 -4.39 34.36 10.64
N VAL A 581 -3.10 34.67 10.79
CA VAL A 581 -2.09 34.65 9.72
C VAL A 581 -0.91 33.80 10.18
N THR A 582 -0.33 33.02 9.29
CA THR A 582 0.94 32.31 9.51
C THR A 582 1.85 32.45 8.30
N GLU A 583 3.15 32.49 8.53
CA GLU A 583 4.15 32.56 7.47
C GLU A 583 4.46 31.15 6.94
N ILE A 584 4.67 31.05 5.63
CA ILE A 584 5.03 29.80 4.94
C ILE A 584 6.29 29.17 5.55
N GLU A 585 7.26 29.98 5.96
CA GLU A 585 8.50 29.52 6.58
C GLU A 585 8.28 28.86 7.94
N ALA A 586 7.41 29.43 8.78
CA ALA A 586 7.07 28.84 10.08
C ALA A 586 6.42 27.46 9.91
N LEU A 587 5.55 27.34 8.91
CA LEU A 587 4.89 26.08 8.56
C LEU A 587 5.89 25.04 8.01
N LEU A 588 6.83 25.46 7.17
CA LEU A 588 7.87 24.58 6.62
C LEU A 588 8.80 24.05 7.72
N THR A 589 9.19 24.91 8.67
CA THR A 589 9.97 24.53 9.85
C THR A 589 9.22 23.49 10.69
N ALA A 590 7.93 23.72 10.96
CA ALA A 590 7.11 22.76 11.68
C ALA A 590 7.03 21.41 10.94
N TYR A 591 6.82 21.46 9.62
CA TYR A 591 6.74 20.27 8.75
C TYR A 591 8.00 19.40 8.78
N ARG A 592 9.19 20.02 8.87
CA ARG A 592 10.47 19.30 8.83
C ARG A 592 11.04 18.96 10.21
N SER A 593 10.60 19.64 11.28
CA SER A 593 11.28 19.56 12.58
C SER A 593 11.19 18.18 13.24
N THR A 594 10.10 17.45 13.06
CA THR A 594 9.81 16.17 13.75
C THR A 594 10.89 15.12 13.55
N PHE A 595 11.45 15.03 12.35
CA PHE A 595 12.47 14.05 11.99
C PHE A 595 13.79 14.69 11.55
N ALA A 596 14.02 15.97 11.84
CA ALA A 596 15.21 16.71 11.39
C ALA A 596 16.55 16.15 11.92
N GLY A 597 16.51 15.35 13.00
CA GLY A 597 17.69 14.71 13.60
C GLY A 597 17.98 13.28 13.12
N PHE A 598 17.22 12.77 12.15
CA PHE A 598 17.37 11.42 11.58
C PHE A 598 17.95 11.44 10.16
#